data_AF-A0A2N2WGX2-F1
#
_entry.id   AF-A0A2N2WGX2-F1
#
_cell.length_a   1.000
_cell.length_b   1.000
_cell.length_c   1.000
_cell.angle_alpha   90.00
_cell.angle_beta   90.00
_cell.angle_gamma   90.00
#
_symmetry.space_group_name_H-M   'P 1'
#
loop_
_entity.id
_entity.type
_entity.pdbx_description
1 polymer ?
#
loop_
_entity_poly.entity_id
_entity_poly.type
_entity_poly.pdbx_seq_one_letter_code
_entity_poly.pdbx_strand_id
1 'polypeptide(L)'
;MKKFIFIPVVVLAGVFLFSACGPQKNDEKKSMSSISEQTVKAAKDSLINIFGKADEMRINKGVDQAAALWTKDDGPDSTFLNFCMESFTPSGTELDTLFDKFNYYFENMFGHYNMLTIEMMRNLHEPRGTIKTIDEMFGSYDVTAHFSEDMFANKTAFVVLLNFPHYTLQEKNDNAAKWTPRQWGMARLGDMFTERVPSNLLLKASEVSVNGENYIASYNIYMGNVLNDKGGKYFADDKILLTHWGLRDELKSNYADSNGLAKQEMIYQVMQRIIDQSIPEVVINNPDVQWNPVSNKVTKEGKEIEAAAEPDKRYQILLDNFKMQKELDPYYPFYENFIGRQFDGGMEMAQADVEKLFIDYVSSPAIQEIGTLIKKRLGRDLRPFDIWYNGFVSRNGLNEDELDKITRKLYPDNVAFNKALAGLLKKLGFNAEKADYIASYIAVDPARGSGHAWGSAMKNDVSHLRTRIAGDGMNYKGYNIAVHEFGHNVEQTISMHFVDNYMLQGVPN
;
A
#
# COMPACT_ATOMS: atom_id res chain seq x y z
N MET A 1 37.51 1.07 60.14
CA MET A 1 38.17 2.16 60.90
C MET A 1 39.08 2.95 59.94
N LYS A 2 38.95 4.30 59.95
CA LYS A 2 39.90 5.37 59.55
C LYS A 2 40.51 5.29 58.13
N LYS A 3 40.06 6.04 57.12
CA LYS A 3 40.28 7.48 56.78
C LYS A 3 41.74 7.95 56.84
N PHE A 4 42.26 8.42 55.69
CA PHE A 4 43.10 9.63 55.43
C PHE A 4 43.17 9.76 53.88
N ILE A 5 42.56 10.74 53.20
CA ILE A 5 42.88 12.17 52.99
C ILE A 5 44.31 12.43 52.51
N PHE A 6 44.44 12.79 51.22
CA PHE A 6 45.39 13.79 50.70
C PHE A 6 44.88 14.37 49.36
N ILE A 7 44.66 15.69 49.35
CA ILE A 7 44.51 16.68 48.25
C ILE A 7 45.38 17.86 48.76
N PRO A 8 46.23 18.57 47.98
CA PRO A 8 45.87 19.48 46.86
C PRO A 8 46.94 19.56 45.72
N VAL A 9 46.73 20.17 44.54
CA VAL A 9 46.70 21.62 44.22
C VAL A 9 46.48 21.80 42.69
N VAL A 10 45.44 22.58 42.31
CA VAL A 10 45.37 23.74 41.35
C VAL A 10 45.98 23.57 39.92
N VAL A 11 45.30 23.80 38.78
CA VAL A 11 44.91 25.08 38.10
C VAL A 11 44.02 24.70 36.88
N LEU A 12 42.75 25.10 36.76
CA LEU A 12 42.18 26.34 36.20
C LEU A 12 42.23 26.48 34.65
N ALA A 13 41.09 26.20 34.00
CA ALA A 13 40.54 26.85 32.79
C ALA A 13 39.25 26.05 32.44
N GLY A 14 38.04 26.58 32.33
CA GLY A 14 37.64 27.91 31.90
C GLY A 14 36.64 27.73 30.75
N VAL A 15 35.36 27.58 31.11
CA VAL A 15 34.13 28.04 30.42
C VAL A 15 34.08 27.93 28.88
N PHE A 16 33.14 27.13 28.36
CA PHE A 16 32.04 27.61 27.49
C PHE A 16 30.96 26.52 27.35
N LEU A 17 30.03 26.50 28.31
CA LEU A 17 28.69 25.96 28.10
C LEU A 17 27.88 27.05 27.38
N PHE A 18 27.80 26.97 26.06
CA PHE A 18 26.75 27.66 25.33
C PHE A 18 25.58 26.70 25.13
N SER A 19 24.49 27.02 25.84
CA SER A 19 23.14 26.59 25.51
C SER A 19 22.87 26.86 24.03
N ALA A 20 22.75 25.79 23.24
CA ALA A 20 22.16 25.86 21.92
C ALA A 20 20.63 25.88 22.04
N CYS A 21 20.08 26.91 22.67
CA CYS A 21 18.75 27.40 22.30
C CYS A 21 18.96 28.34 21.12
N GLY A 22 19.19 27.77 19.94
CA GLY A 22 18.93 28.51 18.71
C GLY A 22 17.44 28.77 18.60
N PRO A 23 16.99 29.87 17.98
CA PRO A 23 15.60 29.97 17.58
C PRO A 23 15.31 28.74 16.73
N GLN A 24 14.34 27.94 17.15
CA GLN A 24 13.69 26.98 16.28
C GLN A 24 13.29 27.82 15.06
N LYS A 25 13.99 27.64 13.94
CA LYS A 25 13.45 28.07 12.67
C LYS A 25 12.12 27.33 12.63
N ASN A 26 11.04 28.07 12.82
CA ASN A 26 9.82 27.71 12.14
C ASN A 26 10.27 27.63 10.69
N ASP A 27 10.59 26.42 10.23
CA ASP A 27 10.47 26.13 8.82
C ASP A 27 9.02 26.52 8.54
N GLU A 28 8.82 27.73 8.01
CA GLU A 28 7.53 28.13 7.49
C GLU A 28 7.15 26.99 6.59
N LYS A 29 6.17 26.17 7.03
CA LYS A 29 5.54 25.18 6.16
C LYS A 29 5.19 25.99 4.93
N LYS A 30 5.85 25.67 3.82
CA LYS A 30 5.65 26.37 2.55
C LYS A 30 4.19 26.18 2.19
N SER A 31 3.35 27.11 2.63
CA SER A 31 1.91 27.00 2.49
C SER A 31 1.59 27.19 1.03
N MET A 32 0.82 26.27 0.48
CA MET A 32 0.33 26.39 -0.89
C MET A 32 -0.77 27.45 -1.03
N SER A 33 -1.36 27.86 0.10
CA SER A 33 -2.43 28.85 0.14
C SER A 33 -1.96 30.21 -0.38
N SER A 34 -2.74 30.80 -1.28
CA SER A 34 -2.55 32.17 -1.73
C SER A 34 -3.47 33.19 -1.05
N ILE A 35 -4.30 32.76 -0.10
CA ILE A 35 -5.32 33.60 0.55
C ILE A 35 -4.79 34.18 1.85
N SER A 36 -5.04 35.47 2.10
CA SER A 36 -4.63 36.12 3.34
C SER A 36 -5.48 35.69 4.55
N GLU A 37 -4.88 35.64 5.74
CA GLU A 37 -5.59 35.37 6.99
C GLU A 37 -6.74 36.36 7.25
N GLN A 38 -6.60 37.61 6.79
CA GLN A 38 -7.64 38.63 6.89
C GLN A 38 -8.87 38.26 6.06
N THR A 39 -8.68 37.74 4.85
CA THR A 39 -9.76 37.27 3.98
C THR A 39 -10.44 36.03 4.54
N VAL A 40 -9.68 35.07 5.07
CA VAL A 40 -10.23 33.89 5.77
C VAL A 40 -11.13 34.33 6.93
N LYS A 41 -10.65 35.25 7.77
CA LYS A 41 -11.43 35.78 8.88
C LYS A 41 -12.69 36.51 8.39
N ALA A 42 -12.58 37.34 7.37
CA ALA A 42 -13.71 38.07 6.81
C ALA A 42 -14.79 37.13 6.25
N ALA A 43 -14.40 36.06 5.57
CA ALA A 43 -15.33 35.04 5.07
C ALA A 43 -16.07 34.34 6.21
N LYS A 44 -15.34 33.90 7.24
CA LYS A 44 -15.94 33.27 8.45
C LYS A 44 -16.92 34.20 9.16
N ASP A 45 -16.50 35.43 9.45
CA ASP A 45 -17.34 36.43 10.13
C ASP A 45 -18.62 36.71 9.33
N SER A 46 -18.50 36.82 8.00
CA SER A 46 -19.65 37.08 7.11
C SER A 46 -20.63 35.90 7.09
N LEU A 47 -20.13 34.67 6.94
CA LEU A 47 -20.96 33.47 6.95
C LEU A 47 -21.65 33.25 8.30
N ILE A 48 -20.93 33.44 9.41
CA ILE A 48 -21.51 33.31 10.77
C ILE A 48 -22.60 34.36 10.99
N ASN A 49 -22.44 35.58 10.46
CA ASN A 49 -23.47 36.62 10.55
C ASN A 49 -24.74 36.26 9.75
N ILE A 50 -24.62 35.55 8.63
CA ILE A 50 -25.76 35.16 7.78
C ILE A 50 -26.45 33.90 8.30
N PHE A 51 -25.69 32.84 8.60
CA PHE A 51 -26.22 31.50 8.89
C PHE A 51 -26.29 31.20 10.39
N GLY A 52 -25.63 32.01 11.22
CA GLY A 52 -25.69 31.92 12.69
C GLY A 52 -24.80 30.85 13.31
N LYS A 53 -24.93 30.70 14.63
CA LYS A 53 -24.04 29.85 15.45
C LYS A 53 -24.19 28.35 15.24
N ALA A 54 -25.31 27.89 14.70
CA ALA A 54 -25.55 26.46 14.48
C ALA A 54 -24.55 25.85 13.47
N ASP A 55 -24.11 26.66 12.50
CA ASP A 55 -23.15 26.26 11.46
C ASP A 55 -21.70 26.71 11.77
N GLU A 56 -21.44 27.36 12.91
CA GLU A 56 -20.15 27.99 13.22
C GLU A 56 -18.96 27.04 13.09
N MET A 57 -19.08 25.79 13.56
CA MET A 57 -18.02 24.78 13.42
C MET A 57 -17.75 24.44 11.94
N ARG A 58 -18.80 24.20 11.15
CA ARG A 58 -18.70 23.88 9.73
C ARG A 58 -18.13 25.05 8.93
N ILE A 59 -18.57 26.27 9.21
CA ILE A 59 -18.06 27.48 8.58
C ILE A 59 -16.56 27.62 8.87
N ASN A 60 -16.18 27.49 10.14
CA ASN A 60 -14.79 27.65 10.53
C ASN A 60 -13.88 26.63 9.84
N LYS A 61 -14.21 25.33 9.94
CA LYS A 61 -13.44 24.27 9.28
C LYS A 61 -13.48 24.40 7.76
N GLY A 62 -14.66 24.59 7.17
CA GLY A 62 -14.84 24.61 5.74
C GLY A 62 -14.08 25.73 5.05
N VAL A 63 -14.11 26.94 5.61
CA VAL A 63 -13.36 28.08 5.08
C VAL A 63 -11.85 27.85 5.22
N ASP A 64 -11.38 27.32 6.36
CA ASP A 64 -9.95 27.01 6.55
C ASP A 64 -9.46 25.95 5.55
N GLN A 65 -10.24 24.89 5.35
CA GLN A 65 -9.94 23.82 4.41
C GLN A 65 -9.85 24.33 2.97
N ALA A 66 -10.85 25.11 2.54
CA ALA A 66 -10.86 25.70 1.21
C ALA A 66 -9.69 26.66 1.02
N ALA A 67 -9.39 27.51 2.01
CA ALA A 67 -8.27 28.45 1.95
C ALA A 67 -6.92 27.73 1.89
N ALA A 68 -6.74 26.64 2.64
CA ALA A 68 -5.48 25.89 2.69
C ALA A 68 -5.06 25.32 1.33
N LEU A 69 -6.02 25.01 0.46
CA LEU A 69 -5.81 24.42 -0.87
C LEU A 69 -6.03 25.41 -2.02
N TRP A 70 -6.39 26.66 -1.73
CA TRP A 70 -6.61 27.71 -2.72
C TRP A 70 -5.30 28.30 -3.22
N THR A 71 -5.06 28.26 -4.53
CA THR A 71 -3.85 28.77 -5.16
C THR A 71 -4.11 30.03 -5.97
N LYS A 72 -3.05 30.64 -6.49
CA LYS A 72 -3.18 31.85 -7.33
C LYS A 72 -4.00 31.61 -8.60
N ASP A 73 -3.99 30.39 -9.12
CA ASP A 73 -4.74 30.00 -10.32
C ASP A 73 -6.25 29.96 -10.05
N ASP A 74 -6.64 29.85 -8.79
CA ASP A 74 -8.05 29.82 -8.39
C ASP A 74 -8.70 31.20 -8.33
N GLY A 75 -7.90 32.26 -8.27
CA GLY A 75 -8.34 33.64 -8.22
C GLY A 75 -7.84 34.40 -6.97
N PRO A 76 -7.97 35.72 -6.97
CA PRO A 76 -7.57 36.57 -5.83
C PRO A 76 -8.52 36.42 -4.63
N ASP A 77 -8.14 37.02 -3.50
CA ASP A 77 -8.92 37.08 -2.25
C ASP A 77 -10.41 37.42 -2.44
N SER A 78 -10.74 38.35 -3.35
CA SER A 78 -12.13 38.72 -3.64
C SER A 78 -12.94 37.59 -4.27
N THR A 79 -12.29 36.76 -5.10
CA THR A 79 -12.92 35.58 -5.71
C THR A 79 -13.18 34.50 -4.66
N PHE A 80 -12.23 34.27 -3.77
CA PHE A 80 -12.40 33.34 -2.65
C PHE A 80 -13.55 33.77 -1.72
N LEU A 81 -13.60 35.05 -1.35
CA LEU A 81 -14.66 35.57 -0.49
C LEU A 81 -16.04 35.37 -1.13
N ASN A 82 -16.21 35.80 -2.39
CA ASN A 82 -17.47 35.61 -3.12
C ASN A 82 -17.85 34.14 -3.23
N PHE A 83 -16.90 33.27 -3.56
CA PHE A 83 -17.12 31.83 -3.63
C PHE A 83 -17.66 31.28 -2.30
N CYS A 84 -17.07 31.66 -1.17
CA CYS A 84 -17.53 31.24 0.16
C CYS A 84 -18.99 31.67 0.41
N MET A 85 -19.33 32.91 0.07
CA MET A 85 -20.68 33.44 0.29
C MET A 85 -21.73 32.79 -0.61
N GLU A 86 -21.37 32.45 -1.85
CA GLU A 86 -22.28 31.85 -2.83
C GLU A 86 -22.43 30.33 -2.66
N SER A 87 -21.39 29.66 -2.17
CA SER A 87 -21.30 28.19 -2.18
C SER A 87 -21.51 27.54 -0.83
N PHE A 88 -21.53 28.30 0.27
CA PHE A 88 -21.84 27.73 1.58
C PHE A 88 -23.32 27.35 1.68
N THR A 89 -23.58 26.12 2.12
CA THR A 89 -24.91 25.56 2.30
C THR A 89 -25.17 25.34 3.80
N PRO A 90 -26.23 25.93 4.37
CA PRO A 90 -26.55 25.79 5.77
C PRO A 90 -26.97 24.35 6.13
N SER A 91 -26.79 23.98 7.39
CA SER A 91 -27.19 22.66 7.88
C SER A 91 -28.69 22.40 7.71
N GLY A 92 -29.05 21.12 7.52
CA GLY A 92 -30.43 20.67 7.33
C GLY A 92 -30.67 20.14 5.92
N THR A 93 -31.90 20.31 5.42
CA THR A 93 -32.37 19.69 4.16
C THR A 93 -31.57 20.13 2.93
N GLU A 94 -31.04 21.36 2.91
CA GLU A 94 -30.23 21.85 1.79
C GLU A 94 -28.87 21.15 1.72
N LEU A 95 -28.19 21.04 2.86
CA LEU A 95 -26.94 20.28 2.96
C LEU A 95 -27.15 18.81 2.61
N ASP A 96 -28.26 18.23 3.07
CA ASP A 96 -28.65 16.87 2.74
C ASP A 96 -28.82 16.70 1.22
N THR A 97 -29.50 17.64 0.57
CA THR A 97 -29.68 17.62 -0.88
C THR A 97 -28.35 17.78 -1.61
N LEU A 98 -27.45 18.62 -1.11
CA LEU A 98 -26.10 18.78 -1.66
C LEU A 98 -25.31 17.46 -1.55
N PHE A 99 -25.37 16.81 -0.40
CA PHE A 99 -24.72 15.52 -0.16
C PHE A 99 -25.24 14.44 -1.11
N ASP A 100 -26.56 14.32 -1.28
CA ASP A 100 -27.16 13.32 -2.16
C ASP A 100 -26.77 13.55 -3.63
N LYS A 101 -26.65 14.82 -4.06
CA LYS A 101 -26.13 15.17 -5.40
C LYS A 101 -24.69 14.71 -5.57
N PHE A 102 -23.81 14.94 -4.60
CA PHE A 102 -22.42 14.45 -4.67
C PHE A 102 -22.35 12.93 -4.71
N ASN A 103 -23.16 12.23 -3.91
CA ASN A 103 -23.25 10.77 -3.97
C ASN A 103 -23.62 10.30 -5.37
N TYR A 104 -24.67 10.88 -5.94
CA TYR A 104 -25.10 10.52 -7.30
C TYR A 104 -24.01 10.77 -8.34
N TYR A 105 -23.40 11.97 -8.36
CA TYR A 105 -22.41 12.29 -9.38
C TYR A 105 -21.13 11.46 -9.24
N PHE A 106 -20.62 11.29 -8.03
CA PHE A 106 -19.39 10.53 -7.81
C PHE A 106 -19.60 9.02 -8.03
N GLU A 107 -20.75 8.45 -7.67
CA GLU A 107 -21.07 7.06 -8.03
C GLU A 107 -21.03 6.84 -9.54
N ASN A 108 -21.67 7.72 -10.30
CA ASN A 108 -21.69 7.59 -11.76
C ASN A 108 -20.31 7.85 -12.37
N MET A 109 -19.57 8.85 -11.88
CA MET A 109 -18.24 9.16 -12.41
C MET A 109 -17.26 8.00 -12.18
N PHE A 110 -17.08 7.57 -10.94
CA PHE A 110 -16.13 6.50 -10.63
C PHE A 110 -16.58 5.15 -11.16
N GLY A 111 -17.89 4.88 -11.14
CA GLY A 111 -18.49 3.72 -11.80
C GLY A 111 -18.13 3.63 -13.28
N HIS A 112 -18.36 4.71 -14.03
CA HIS A 112 -18.08 4.73 -15.47
C HIS A 112 -16.58 4.78 -15.79
N TYR A 113 -15.76 5.45 -14.97
CA TYR A 113 -14.30 5.37 -15.09
C TYR A 113 -13.84 3.92 -14.93
N ASN A 114 -14.27 3.23 -13.87
CA ASN A 114 -13.90 1.84 -13.65
C ASN A 114 -14.32 0.93 -14.82
N MET A 115 -15.56 1.08 -15.28
CA MET A 115 -16.09 0.33 -16.42
C MET A 115 -15.26 0.57 -17.69
N LEU A 116 -14.93 1.81 -18.02
CA LEU A 116 -14.07 2.15 -19.16
C LEU A 116 -12.68 1.53 -19.02
N THR A 117 -12.06 1.63 -17.84
CA THR A 117 -10.75 1.03 -17.57
C THR A 117 -10.77 -0.48 -17.80
N ILE A 118 -11.80 -1.18 -17.31
CA ILE A 118 -11.98 -2.62 -17.54
C ILE A 118 -12.05 -2.91 -19.04
N GLU A 119 -12.91 -2.21 -19.78
CA GLU A 119 -13.08 -2.39 -21.22
C GLU A 119 -11.79 -2.16 -22.01
N MET A 120 -11.03 -1.12 -21.69
CA MET A 120 -9.75 -0.82 -22.35
C MET A 120 -8.69 -1.88 -22.08
N MET A 121 -8.74 -2.54 -20.91
CA MET A 121 -7.80 -3.59 -20.54
C MET A 121 -8.22 -5.00 -20.99
N ARG A 122 -9.45 -5.21 -21.47
CA ARG A 122 -9.97 -6.56 -21.77
C ARG A 122 -9.10 -7.35 -22.75
N ASN A 123 -8.56 -6.73 -23.81
CA ASN A 123 -7.72 -7.45 -24.77
C ASN A 123 -6.39 -7.93 -24.17
N LEU A 124 -5.86 -7.19 -23.18
CA LEU A 124 -4.66 -7.57 -22.44
C LEU A 124 -4.95 -8.66 -21.40
N HIS A 125 -6.08 -8.56 -20.70
CA HIS A 125 -6.40 -9.42 -19.57
C HIS A 125 -7.10 -10.73 -19.96
N GLU A 126 -7.95 -10.71 -20.98
CA GLU A 126 -8.74 -11.87 -21.42
C GLU A 126 -8.13 -12.54 -22.67
N PRO A 127 -8.32 -13.85 -22.90
CA PRO A 127 -7.80 -14.57 -24.05
C PRO A 127 -8.53 -14.22 -25.37
N ARG A 128 -8.39 -12.97 -25.83
CA ARG A 128 -9.05 -12.40 -27.03
C ARG A 128 -8.20 -12.42 -28.32
N GLY A 129 -7.14 -13.23 -28.34
CA GLY A 129 -6.22 -13.35 -29.48
C GLY A 129 -4.82 -12.81 -29.20
N THR A 130 -4.03 -12.53 -30.24
CA THR A 130 -2.66 -12.02 -30.07
C THR A 130 -2.68 -10.55 -29.65
N ILE A 131 -2.05 -10.22 -28.51
CA ILE A 131 -1.86 -8.84 -28.05
C ILE A 131 -1.08 -8.06 -29.12
N LYS A 132 -1.54 -6.84 -29.41
CA LYS A 132 -0.91 -5.88 -30.30
C LYS A 132 -0.47 -4.66 -29.50
N THR A 133 0.47 -3.89 -30.05
CA THR A 133 0.93 -2.63 -29.46
C THR A 133 -0.23 -1.66 -29.16
N ILE A 134 -1.28 -1.66 -29.99
CA ILE A 134 -2.47 -0.82 -29.74
C ILE A 134 -3.23 -1.24 -28.48
N ASP A 135 -3.25 -2.54 -28.13
CA ASP A 135 -3.87 -3.02 -26.88
C ASP A 135 -3.08 -2.54 -25.66
N GLU A 136 -1.74 -2.49 -25.74
CA GLU A 136 -0.88 -1.96 -24.68
C GLU A 136 -1.07 -0.46 -24.50
N MET A 137 -1.23 0.29 -25.60
CA MET A 137 -1.53 1.72 -25.58
C MET A 137 -2.87 2.02 -24.90
N PHE A 138 -3.95 1.31 -25.26
CA PHE A 138 -5.25 1.49 -24.61
C PHE A 138 -5.27 0.95 -23.17
N GLY A 139 -4.57 -0.16 -22.90
CA GLY A 139 -4.45 -0.69 -21.54
C GLY A 139 -3.62 0.19 -20.59
N SER A 140 -2.79 1.08 -21.14
CA SER A 140 -2.02 2.07 -20.37
C SER A 140 -2.75 3.42 -20.23
N TYR A 141 -3.97 3.54 -20.77
CA TYR A 141 -4.76 4.77 -20.69
C TYR A 141 -5.46 4.89 -19.32
N ASP A 142 -5.03 5.85 -18.51
CA ASP A 142 -5.67 6.17 -17.25
C ASP A 142 -6.79 7.21 -17.46
N VAL A 143 -8.04 6.75 -17.34
CA VAL A 143 -9.24 7.59 -17.49
C VAL A 143 -9.41 8.61 -16.35
N THR A 144 -8.67 8.46 -15.25
CA THR A 144 -8.79 9.28 -14.04
C THR A 144 -7.68 10.33 -13.89
N ALA A 145 -6.71 10.35 -14.80
CA ALA A 145 -5.46 11.11 -14.67
C ALA A 145 -5.63 12.61 -14.32
N HIS A 146 -6.72 13.25 -14.77
CA HIS A 146 -7.00 14.68 -14.54
C HIS A 146 -8.14 14.96 -13.56
N PHE A 147 -8.72 13.93 -12.93
CA PHE A 147 -9.92 14.09 -12.09
C PHE A 147 -9.77 15.17 -11.01
N SER A 148 -8.69 15.11 -10.24
CA SER A 148 -8.45 16.09 -9.16
C SER A 148 -8.22 17.49 -9.70
N GLU A 149 -7.42 17.64 -10.76
CA GLU A 149 -7.15 18.93 -11.41
C GLU A 149 -8.45 19.57 -11.90
N ASP A 150 -9.32 18.81 -12.57
CA ASP A 150 -10.61 19.26 -13.07
C ASP A 150 -11.57 19.68 -11.95
N MET A 151 -11.62 18.91 -10.85
CA MET A 151 -12.46 19.20 -9.69
C MET A 151 -12.05 20.49 -8.97
N PHE A 152 -10.75 20.80 -8.91
CA PHE A 152 -10.29 22.09 -8.40
C PHE A 152 -10.54 23.21 -9.40
N ALA A 153 -10.26 22.99 -10.69
CA ALA A 153 -10.42 24.01 -11.74
C ALA A 153 -11.87 24.49 -11.88
N ASN A 154 -12.84 23.57 -11.81
CA ASN A 154 -14.27 23.89 -11.88
C ASN A 154 -14.91 24.25 -10.52
N LYS A 155 -14.11 24.33 -9.45
CA LYS A 155 -14.51 24.65 -8.07
C LYS A 155 -15.34 23.61 -7.33
N THR A 156 -15.61 22.45 -7.92
CA THR A 156 -16.38 21.37 -7.27
C THR A 156 -15.67 20.85 -6.01
N ALA A 157 -14.34 20.68 -6.04
CA ALA A 157 -13.55 20.30 -4.88
C ALA A 157 -13.69 21.34 -3.74
N PHE A 158 -13.72 22.64 -4.07
CA PHE A 158 -13.90 23.69 -3.07
C PHE A 158 -15.31 23.71 -2.49
N VAL A 159 -16.34 23.32 -3.24
CA VAL A 159 -17.69 23.16 -2.70
C VAL A 159 -17.69 22.05 -1.65
N VAL A 160 -16.97 20.95 -1.91
CA VAL A 160 -16.81 19.88 -0.93
C VAL A 160 -16.07 20.38 0.30
N LEU A 161 -14.89 20.98 0.12
CA LEU A 161 -14.05 21.49 1.22
C LEU A 161 -14.78 22.53 2.08
N LEU A 162 -15.60 23.39 1.48
CA LEU A 162 -16.35 24.43 2.19
C LEU A 162 -17.52 23.84 3.00
N ASN A 163 -18.17 22.80 2.49
CA ASN A 163 -19.43 22.30 3.03
C ASN A 163 -19.34 20.98 3.80
N PHE A 164 -18.27 20.21 3.66
CA PHE A 164 -18.12 18.92 4.32
C PHE A 164 -16.77 18.89 5.05
N PRO A 165 -16.77 19.03 6.39
CA PRO A 165 -15.55 19.04 7.15
C PRO A 165 -14.78 17.71 7.05
N HIS A 166 -13.47 17.82 6.83
CA HIS A 166 -12.53 16.75 7.12
C HIS A 166 -12.35 16.63 8.64
N TYR A 167 -12.21 15.39 9.10
CA TYR A 167 -11.97 15.06 10.50
C TYR A 167 -10.66 14.27 10.60
N THR A 168 -9.80 14.71 11.50
CA THR A 168 -8.59 13.98 11.86
C THR A 168 -8.95 12.59 12.39
N LEU A 169 -8.02 11.63 12.33
CA LEU A 169 -8.26 10.28 12.87
C LEU A 169 -8.69 10.32 14.35
N GLN A 170 -8.10 11.21 15.15
CA GLN A 170 -8.49 11.40 16.54
C GLN A 170 -9.95 11.88 16.67
N GLU A 171 -10.34 12.89 15.90
CA GLU A 171 -11.73 13.37 15.89
C GLU A 171 -12.72 12.29 15.44
N LYS A 172 -12.35 11.49 14.44
CA LYS A 172 -13.12 10.32 14.02
C LYS A 172 -13.25 9.35 15.18
N ASN A 173 -12.17 8.92 15.82
CA ASN A 173 -12.21 7.99 16.97
C ASN A 173 -13.10 8.48 18.12
N ASP A 174 -13.07 9.77 18.42
CA ASP A 174 -13.84 10.36 19.53
C ASP A 174 -15.34 10.51 19.25
N ASN A 175 -15.73 10.59 17.97
CA ASN A 175 -17.09 10.96 17.56
C ASN A 175 -17.82 9.93 16.69
N ALA A 176 -17.08 9.10 15.96
CA ALA A 176 -17.53 8.06 15.03
C ALA A 176 -18.69 7.22 15.55
N ALA A 177 -18.60 6.77 16.80
CA ALA A 177 -19.59 5.92 17.44
C ALA A 177 -20.96 6.60 17.63
N LYS A 178 -21.01 7.93 17.54
CA LYS A 178 -22.22 8.76 17.67
C LYS A 178 -22.77 9.20 16.32
N TRP A 179 -22.03 9.00 15.24
CA TRP A 179 -22.45 9.42 13.92
C TRP A 179 -23.46 8.47 13.33
N THR A 180 -24.51 9.05 12.76
CA THR A 180 -25.39 8.33 11.84
C THR A 180 -24.63 7.95 10.57
N PRO A 181 -25.08 6.94 9.81
CA PRO A 181 -24.46 6.59 8.53
C PRO A 181 -24.37 7.76 7.55
N ARG A 182 -25.32 8.70 7.61
CA ARG A 182 -25.31 9.92 6.79
C ARG A 182 -24.19 10.88 7.19
N GLN A 183 -23.98 11.08 8.50
CA GLN A 183 -22.87 11.90 9.00
C GLN A 183 -21.51 11.26 8.67
N TRP A 184 -21.43 9.94 8.75
CA TRP A 184 -20.27 9.19 8.28
C TRP A 184 -20.00 9.42 6.79
N GLY A 185 -21.03 9.33 5.95
CA GLY A 185 -20.90 9.60 4.52
C GLY A 185 -20.45 11.03 4.23
N MET A 186 -20.96 12.01 4.97
CA MET A 186 -20.53 13.42 4.86
C MET A 186 -19.07 13.61 5.28
N ALA A 187 -18.61 12.91 6.33
CA ALA A 187 -17.20 12.94 6.73
C ALA A 187 -16.29 12.33 5.64
N ARG A 188 -16.68 11.18 5.07
CA ARG A 188 -15.96 10.55 3.95
C ARG A 188 -15.90 11.43 2.70
N LEU A 189 -16.98 12.15 2.40
CA LEU A 189 -16.99 13.14 1.33
C LEU A 189 -15.96 14.26 1.59
N GLY A 190 -15.87 14.74 2.83
CA GLY A 190 -14.86 15.73 3.25
C GLY A 190 -13.42 15.25 3.12
N ASP A 191 -13.19 13.93 3.18
CA ASP A 191 -11.85 13.32 3.03
C ASP A 191 -11.36 13.27 1.56
N MET A 192 -12.25 13.47 0.58
CA MET A 192 -11.90 13.27 -0.84
C MET A 192 -10.87 14.26 -1.41
N PHE A 193 -10.79 15.47 -0.85
CA PHE A 193 -9.97 16.56 -1.40
C PHE A 193 -8.99 17.13 -0.36
N THR A 194 -8.44 16.28 0.52
CA THR A 194 -7.52 16.70 1.58
C THR A 194 -6.11 17.10 1.10
N GLU A 195 -5.87 17.03 -0.20
CA GLU A 195 -4.57 17.30 -0.80
C GLU A 195 -4.73 17.89 -2.20
N ARG A 196 -3.70 18.58 -2.66
CA ARG A 196 -3.63 19.06 -4.05
C ARG A 196 -2.19 19.06 -4.52
N VAL A 197 -1.75 17.90 -4.95
CA VAL A 197 -0.39 17.66 -5.42
C VAL A 197 -0.30 17.96 -6.93
N PRO A 198 0.68 18.77 -7.38
CA PRO A 198 0.96 18.94 -8.79
C PRO A 198 1.25 17.62 -9.50
N SER A 199 0.62 17.39 -10.66
CA SER A 199 0.77 16.16 -11.46
C SER A 199 2.22 15.85 -11.84
N ASN A 200 3.05 16.87 -12.10
CA ASN A 200 4.48 16.68 -12.37
C ASN A 200 5.26 16.13 -11.15
N LEU A 201 4.84 16.46 -9.92
CA LEU A 201 5.44 15.88 -8.71
C LEU A 201 4.95 14.47 -8.45
N LEU A 202 3.68 14.16 -8.75
CA LEU A 202 3.17 12.79 -8.71
C LEU A 202 3.90 11.89 -9.72
N LEU A 203 4.12 12.39 -10.95
CA LEU A 203 4.90 11.69 -11.97
C LEU A 203 6.33 11.40 -11.49
N LYS A 204 7.02 12.43 -10.96
CA LYS A 204 8.36 12.28 -10.39
C LYS A 204 8.37 11.27 -9.23
N ALA A 205 7.34 11.27 -8.38
CA ALA A 205 7.21 10.28 -7.30
C ALA A 205 7.07 8.86 -7.83
N SER A 206 6.26 8.67 -8.89
CA SER A 206 6.13 7.39 -9.58
C SER A 206 7.45 6.94 -10.19
N GLU A 207 8.19 7.82 -10.86
CA GLU A 207 9.50 7.51 -11.44
C GLU A 207 10.52 7.07 -10.37
N VAL A 208 10.57 7.77 -9.24
CA VAL A 208 11.45 7.41 -8.10
C VAL A 208 11.08 6.03 -7.53
N SER A 209 9.78 5.74 -7.37
CA SER A 209 9.29 4.44 -6.90
C SER A 209 9.67 3.31 -7.88
N VAL A 210 9.39 3.48 -9.17
CA VAL A 210 9.70 2.50 -10.23
C VAL A 210 11.20 2.23 -10.31
N ASN A 211 12.05 3.24 -10.14
CA ASN A 211 13.50 3.05 -10.10
C ASN A 211 13.93 2.18 -8.90
N GLY A 212 13.28 2.33 -7.75
CA GLY A 212 13.50 1.47 -6.59
C GLY A 212 13.03 0.03 -6.81
N GLU A 213 11.85 -0.14 -7.40
CA GLU A 213 11.32 -1.47 -7.77
C GLU A 213 12.21 -2.16 -8.81
N ASN A 214 12.66 -1.45 -9.84
CA ASN A 214 13.56 -1.98 -10.86
C ASN A 214 14.90 -2.41 -10.27
N TYR A 215 15.46 -1.65 -9.33
CA TYR A 215 16.67 -2.07 -8.62
C TYR A 215 16.47 -3.41 -7.93
N ILE A 216 15.34 -3.62 -7.25
CA ILE A 216 15.03 -4.86 -6.54
C ILE A 216 14.72 -6.01 -7.53
N ALA A 217 13.92 -5.76 -8.55
CA ALA A 217 13.43 -6.75 -9.51
C ALA A 217 14.49 -7.23 -10.51
N SER A 218 15.56 -6.45 -10.69
CA SER A 218 16.66 -6.79 -11.60
C SER A 218 17.87 -7.37 -10.88
N TYR A 219 17.86 -7.51 -9.55
CA TYR A 219 19.05 -7.88 -8.78
C TYR A 219 19.14 -9.40 -8.57
N ASN A 220 19.98 -10.08 -9.35
CA ASN A 220 20.16 -11.52 -9.29
C ASN A 220 21.55 -11.92 -8.82
N ILE A 221 21.60 -13.03 -8.07
CA ILE A 221 22.83 -13.72 -7.70
C ILE A 221 22.86 -15.07 -8.40
N TYR A 222 23.96 -15.33 -9.12
CA TYR A 222 24.27 -16.62 -9.71
C TYR A 222 24.79 -17.56 -8.62
N MET A 223 23.88 -18.16 -7.86
CA MET A 223 24.22 -19.04 -6.74
C MET A 223 25.07 -20.25 -7.15
N GLY A 224 24.93 -20.72 -8.41
CA GLY A 224 25.82 -21.73 -8.98
C GLY A 224 27.29 -21.32 -9.06
N ASN A 225 27.59 -20.03 -8.97
CA ASN A 225 28.95 -19.48 -8.95
C ASN A 225 29.41 -19.08 -7.54
N VAL A 226 28.60 -19.32 -6.52
CA VAL A 226 28.97 -19.04 -5.12
C VAL A 226 29.79 -20.19 -4.56
N LEU A 227 30.97 -19.85 -4.02
CA LEU A 227 31.95 -20.79 -3.48
C LEU A 227 32.04 -20.70 -1.96
N ASN A 228 32.38 -21.81 -1.32
CA ASN A 228 32.80 -21.85 0.08
C ASN A 228 34.31 -21.61 0.23
N ASP A 229 34.80 -21.52 1.47
CA ASP A 229 36.23 -21.30 1.78
C ASP A 229 37.16 -22.41 1.28
N LYS A 230 36.62 -23.58 0.93
CA LYS A 230 37.36 -24.71 0.34
C LYS A 230 37.30 -24.70 -1.19
N GLY A 231 36.72 -23.68 -1.81
CA GLY A 231 36.51 -23.59 -3.26
C GLY A 231 35.40 -24.51 -3.79
N GLY A 232 34.59 -25.11 -2.92
CA GLY A 232 33.48 -25.98 -3.31
C GLY A 232 32.17 -25.21 -3.52
N LYS A 233 31.29 -25.77 -4.36
CA LYS A 233 29.93 -25.26 -4.61
C LYS A 233 28.89 -26.01 -3.78
N TYR A 234 27.86 -25.30 -3.32
CA TYR A 234 26.70 -25.92 -2.67
C TYR A 234 25.44 -25.95 -3.55
N PHE A 235 25.33 -25.05 -4.53
CA PHE A 235 24.15 -24.90 -5.38
C PHE A 235 24.42 -25.46 -6.79
N ALA A 236 23.35 -25.80 -7.50
CA ALA A 236 23.43 -26.22 -8.90
C ALA A 236 24.00 -25.10 -9.78
N ASP A 237 24.73 -25.45 -10.84
CA ASP A 237 25.44 -24.49 -11.69
C ASP A 237 24.52 -23.47 -12.37
N ASP A 238 23.29 -23.86 -12.68
CA ASP A 238 22.26 -23.03 -13.30
C ASP A 238 21.39 -22.25 -12.28
N LYS A 239 21.69 -22.36 -10.98
CA LYS A 239 20.89 -21.72 -9.94
C LYS A 239 21.11 -20.21 -9.93
N ILE A 240 20.07 -19.47 -10.31
CA ILE A 240 20.01 -18.01 -10.25
C ILE A 240 18.88 -17.61 -9.29
N LEU A 241 19.16 -16.71 -8.36
CA LEU A 241 18.17 -16.24 -7.40
C LEU A 241 18.04 -14.71 -7.45
N LEU A 242 16.80 -14.26 -7.64
CA LEU A 242 16.40 -12.87 -7.43
C LEU A 242 16.50 -12.53 -5.94
N THR A 243 17.10 -11.42 -5.58
CA THR A 243 17.32 -11.07 -4.15
C THR A 243 16.04 -10.74 -3.40
N HIS A 244 15.02 -10.21 -4.07
CA HIS A 244 13.75 -9.82 -3.46
C HIS A 244 13.06 -10.96 -2.70
N TRP A 245 12.88 -12.11 -3.36
CA TRP A 245 12.22 -13.28 -2.77
C TRP A 245 12.98 -14.59 -2.94
N GLY A 246 13.82 -14.72 -3.98
CA GLY A 246 14.50 -15.97 -4.32
C GLY A 246 15.46 -16.45 -3.24
N LEU A 247 16.25 -15.56 -2.63
CA LEU A 247 17.14 -15.92 -1.51
C LEU A 247 16.35 -16.45 -0.30
N ARG A 248 15.25 -15.78 0.08
CA ARG A 248 14.36 -16.20 1.16
C ARG A 248 13.71 -17.56 0.88
N ASP A 249 13.22 -17.75 -0.33
CA ASP A 249 12.52 -18.98 -0.70
C ASP A 249 13.49 -20.16 -0.80
N GLU A 250 14.73 -19.91 -1.20
CA GLU A 250 15.80 -20.89 -1.13
C GLU A 250 16.19 -21.21 0.33
N LEU A 251 16.22 -20.24 1.25
CA LEU A 251 16.41 -20.55 2.68
C LEU A 251 15.35 -21.54 3.18
N LYS A 252 14.09 -21.34 2.80
CA LYS A 252 12.96 -22.20 3.16
C LYS A 252 13.05 -23.60 2.56
N SER A 253 13.50 -23.73 1.31
CA SER A 253 13.56 -25.03 0.61
C SER A 253 14.60 -25.98 1.22
N ASN A 254 15.61 -25.44 1.90
CA ASN A 254 16.77 -26.21 2.37
C ASN A 254 16.61 -26.88 3.75
N TYR A 255 15.47 -26.76 4.45
CA TYR A 255 15.28 -27.40 5.77
C TYR A 255 15.29 -28.93 5.76
N ALA A 256 14.94 -29.56 4.64
CA ALA A 256 14.92 -31.02 4.49
C ALA A 256 16.20 -31.58 3.85
N ASP A 257 17.13 -30.73 3.39
CA ASP A 257 18.36 -31.13 2.72
C ASP A 257 19.45 -31.49 3.75
N SER A 258 20.21 -32.56 3.49
CA SER A 258 21.30 -33.00 4.38
C SER A 258 22.45 -31.99 4.51
N ASN A 259 22.69 -31.17 3.47
CA ASN A 259 23.61 -30.04 3.47
C ASN A 259 22.87 -28.69 3.69
N GLY A 260 21.60 -28.75 4.09
CA GLY A 260 20.69 -27.61 4.16
C GLY A 260 21.21 -26.45 5.00
N LEU A 261 21.77 -26.73 6.17
CA LEU A 261 22.33 -25.69 7.04
C LEU A 261 23.49 -24.93 6.38
N ALA A 262 24.41 -25.63 5.72
CA ALA A 262 25.55 -24.98 5.07
C ALA A 262 25.10 -24.09 3.90
N LYS A 263 24.08 -24.52 3.14
CA LYS A 263 23.43 -23.71 2.11
C LYS A 263 22.75 -22.48 2.72
N GLN A 264 22.04 -22.65 3.83
CA GLN A 264 21.36 -21.55 4.51
C GLN A 264 22.33 -20.50 5.04
N GLU A 265 23.43 -20.92 5.66
CA GLU A 265 24.50 -20.02 6.10
C GLU A 265 25.15 -19.27 4.93
N MET A 266 25.38 -19.94 3.80
CA MET A 266 25.91 -19.30 2.60
C MET A 266 24.98 -18.19 2.10
N ILE A 267 23.67 -18.47 1.99
CA ILE A 267 22.67 -17.47 1.57
C ILE A 267 22.60 -16.33 2.58
N TYR A 268 22.65 -16.64 3.88
CA TYR A 268 22.66 -15.63 4.92
C TYR A 268 23.86 -14.68 4.78
N GLN A 269 25.06 -15.20 4.50
CA GLN A 269 26.23 -14.36 4.20
C GLN A 269 26.03 -13.50 2.95
N VAL A 270 25.49 -14.06 1.87
CA VAL A 270 25.14 -13.27 0.67
C VAL A 270 24.21 -12.11 1.03
N MET A 271 23.16 -12.36 1.82
CA MET A 271 22.22 -11.32 2.26
C MET A 271 22.92 -10.25 3.11
N GLN A 272 23.82 -10.64 4.02
CA GLN A 272 24.58 -9.68 4.82
C GLN A 272 25.43 -8.75 3.94
N ARG A 273 26.12 -9.30 2.93
CA ARG A 273 26.96 -8.53 1.98
C ARG A 273 26.16 -7.55 1.13
N ILE A 274 24.93 -7.91 0.77
CA ILE A 274 24.02 -7.00 0.06
C ILE A 274 23.58 -5.87 0.99
N ILE A 275 23.20 -6.20 2.23
CA ILE A 275 22.67 -5.22 3.21
C ILE A 275 23.75 -4.23 3.63
N ASP A 276 24.96 -4.69 3.95
CA ASP A 276 26.07 -3.82 4.35
C ASP A 276 26.79 -3.14 3.16
N GLN A 277 26.30 -3.38 1.93
CA GLN A 277 26.86 -2.88 0.67
C GLN A 277 28.35 -3.24 0.48
N SER A 278 28.83 -4.34 1.08
CA SER A 278 30.18 -4.87 0.83
C SER A 278 30.22 -5.91 -0.30
N ILE A 279 29.07 -6.33 -0.83
CA ILE A 279 29.01 -7.21 -2.00
C ILE A 279 29.79 -6.60 -3.18
N PRO A 280 30.66 -7.37 -3.86
CA PRO A 280 31.36 -6.85 -5.02
C PRO A 280 30.39 -6.61 -6.19
N GLU A 281 30.41 -5.41 -6.77
CA GLU A 281 29.46 -4.99 -7.82
C GLU A 281 29.45 -5.97 -9.00
N VAL A 282 30.63 -6.47 -9.36
CA VAL A 282 30.82 -7.41 -10.48
C VAL A 282 30.11 -8.75 -10.30
N VAL A 283 29.64 -9.10 -9.11
CA VAL A 283 28.91 -10.36 -8.84
C VAL A 283 27.43 -10.25 -9.19
N ILE A 284 26.88 -9.05 -9.20
CA ILE A 284 25.45 -8.80 -9.43
C ILE A 284 25.16 -9.07 -10.91
N ASN A 285 24.17 -9.92 -11.18
CA ASN A 285 23.75 -10.28 -12.53
C ASN A 285 24.86 -10.86 -13.44
N ASN A 286 25.93 -11.41 -12.87
CA ASN A 286 27.11 -11.82 -13.63
C ASN A 286 27.38 -13.34 -13.58
N PRO A 287 27.29 -14.06 -14.70
CA PRO A 287 27.62 -15.49 -14.77
C PRO A 287 29.13 -15.78 -14.87
N ASP A 288 29.98 -14.79 -15.13
CA ASP A 288 31.37 -15.00 -15.54
C ASP A 288 32.37 -15.00 -14.38
N VAL A 289 31.90 -14.73 -13.16
CA VAL A 289 32.74 -14.66 -11.96
C VAL A 289 32.26 -15.64 -10.90
N GLN A 290 33.19 -16.12 -10.09
CA GLN A 290 32.91 -16.92 -8.90
C GLN A 290 33.20 -16.10 -7.66
N TRP A 291 32.37 -16.26 -6.64
CA TRP A 291 32.43 -15.42 -5.43
C TRP A 291 32.29 -16.24 -4.16
N ASN A 292 33.15 -15.97 -3.19
CA ASN A 292 33.01 -16.47 -1.85
C ASN A 292 32.49 -15.34 -0.93
N PRO A 293 31.25 -15.39 -0.44
CA PRO A 293 30.66 -14.32 0.38
C PRO A 293 31.21 -14.26 1.81
N VAL A 294 31.84 -15.34 2.31
CA VAL A 294 32.47 -15.37 3.64
C VAL A 294 33.73 -14.51 3.62
N SER A 295 34.67 -14.85 2.75
CA SER A 295 35.93 -14.10 2.56
C SER A 295 35.78 -12.84 1.70
N ASN A 296 34.64 -12.70 1.03
CA ASN A 296 34.29 -11.65 0.07
C ASN A 296 35.22 -11.56 -1.15
N LYS A 297 35.85 -12.67 -1.54
CA LYS A 297 36.79 -12.73 -2.66
C LYS A 297 36.10 -13.12 -3.96
N VAL A 298 36.47 -12.45 -5.05
CA VAL A 298 35.98 -12.75 -6.39
C VAL A 298 37.11 -13.36 -7.22
N THR A 299 36.78 -14.39 -7.98
CA THR A 299 37.70 -15.02 -8.92
C THR A 299 37.11 -15.05 -10.32
N LYS A 300 37.95 -14.86 -11.33
CA LYS A 300 37.63 -15.03 -12.74
C LYS A 300 38.66 -15.97 -13.35
N GLU A 301 38.18 -17.01 -14.03
CA GLU A 301 39.05 -18.05 -14.62
C GLU A 301 40.06 -18.64 -13.61
N GLY A 302 39.64 -18.81 -12.35
CA GLY A 302 40.46 -19.38 -11.28
C GLY A 302 41.50 -18.42 -10.68
N LYS A 303 41.55 -17.15 -11.09
CA LYS A 303 42.42 -16.12 -10.49
C LYS A 303 41.60 -15.13 -9.69
N GLU A 304 42.08 -14.79 -8.49
CA GLU A 304 41.51 -13.71 -7.69
C GLU A 304 41.65 -12.38 -8.44
N ILE A 305 40.56 -11.63 -8.49
CA ILE A 305 40.51 -10.30 -9.10
C ILE A 305 40.19 -9.26 -8.02
N GLU A 306 40.69 -8.05 -8.22
CA GLU A 306 40.21 -6.91 -7.46
C GLU A 306 38.78 -6.60 -7.89
N ALA A 307 37.86 -6.54 -6.92
CA ALA A 307 36.46 -6.29 -7.17
C ALA A 307 35.96 -5.24 -6.18
N ALA A 308 35.59 -4.08 -6.70
CA ALA A 308 35.03 -3.01 -5.88
C ALA A 308 33.65 -3.42 -5.35
N ALA A 309 33.35 -2.97 -4.13
CA ALA A 309 32.02 -3.10 -3.57
C ALA A 309 31.00 -2.34 -4.43
N GLU A 310 29.75 -2.81 -4.46
CA GLU A 310 28.62 -2.01 -4.91
C GLU A 310 28.66 -0.68 -4.15
N PRO A 311 28.61 0.48 -4.82
CA PRO A 311 28.40 1.75 -4.13
C PRO A 311 27.17 1.65 -3.23
N ASP A 312 26.94 2.62 -2.32
CA ASP A 312 25.76 2.65 -1.43
C ASP A 312 24.41 2.89 -2.17
N LYS A 313 24.22 2.29 -3.34
CA LYS A 313 23.08 2.41 -4.24
C LYS A 313 21.79 2.02 -3.54
N ARG A 314 21.80 0.97 -2.72
CA ARG A 314 20.64 0.57 -1.91
C ARG A 314 20.17 1.73 -1.02
N TYR A 315 21.10 2.36 -0.30
CA TYR A 315 20.79 3.45 0.61
C TYR A 315 20.47 4.75 -0.14
N GLN A 316 21.09 4.98 -1.30
CA GLN A 316 20.73 6.10 -2.17
C GLN A 316 19.29 5.98 -2.67
N ILE A 317 18.84 4.78 -3.07
CA ILE A 317 17.44 4.54 -3.48
C ILE A 317 16.46 4.81 -2.33
N LEU A 318 16.78 4.35 -1.12
CA LEU A 318 15.98 4.64 0.08
C LEU A 318 15.94 6.15 0.35
N LEU A 319 17.07 6.83 0.24
CA LEU A 319 17.19 8.28 0.43
C LEU A 319 16.41 9.08 -0.63
N ASP A 320 16.43 8.64 -1.89
CA ASP A 320 15.70 9.28 -2.98
C ASP A 320 14.18 9.17 -2.76
N ASN A 321 13.70 7.99 -2.34
CA ASN A 321 12.32 7.79 -1.94
C ASN A 321 11.93 8.69 -0.75
N PHE A 322 12.78 8.76 0.29
CA PHE A 322 12.55 9.63 1.43
C PHE A 322 12.47 11.11 1.02
N LYS A 323 13.42 11.60 0.22
CA LYS A 323 13.45 12.99 -0.27
C LYS A 323 12.20 13.31 -1.09
N MET A 324 11.76 12.38 -1.93
CA MET A 324 10.57 12.56 -2.75
C MET A 324 9.31 12.64 -1.87
N GLN A 325 9.16 11.75 -0.89
CA GLN A 325 8.03 11.83 0.05
C GLN A 325 8.04 13.14 0.86
N LYS A 326 9.21 13.63 1.24
CA LYS A 326 9.35 14.92 1.92
C LYS A 326 9.00 16.12 1.02
N GLU A 327 9.33 16.05 -0.27
CA GLU A 327 8.97 17.08 -1.26
C GLU A 327 7.45 17.17 -1.48
N LEU A 328 6.72 16.08 -1.22
CA LEU A 328 5.26 16.03 -1.27
C LEU A 328 4.59 16.64 -0.03
N ASP A 329 5.24 16.61 1.15
CA ASP A 329 4.64 17.04 2.43
C ASP A 329 3.89 18.40 2.39
N PRO A 330 4.38 19.46 1.72
CA PRO A 330 3.70 20.77 1.68
C PRO A 330 2.32 20.76 0.99
N TYR A 331 2.00 19.75 0.19
CA TYR A 331 0.75 19.64 -0.56
C TYR A 331 -0.35 18.87 0.18
N TYR A 332 -0.07 18.45 1.42
CA TYR A 332 -0.97 17.72 2.30
C TYR A 332 -1.17 18.52 3.60
N PRO A 333 -1.96 19.61 3.58
CA PRO A 333 -2.04 20.53 4.71
C PRO A 333 -2.61 19.91 5.99
N PHE A 334 -3.37 18.80 5.88
CA PHE A 334 -4.01 18.12 7.01
C PHE A 334 -3.16 16.99 7.61
N TYR A 335 -2.02 16.66 7.01
CA TYR A 335 -1.10 15.62 7.51
C TYR A 335 0.27 16.23 7.80
N GLU A 336 0.94 15.77 8.86
CA GLU A 336 2.22 16.36 9.25
C GLU A 336 3.35 15.99 8.27
N ASN A 337 3.37 14.73 7.85
CA ASN A 337 4.42 14.11 7.02
C ASN A 337 3.91 12.80 6.40
N PHE A 338 4.78 12.09 5.66
CA PHE A 338 4.45 10.80 5.05
C PHE A 338 3.91 9.74 6.02
N ILE A 339 4.42 9.68 7.25
CA ILE A 339 3.94 8.72 8.26
C ILE A 339 2.48 9.05 8.59
N GLY A 340 2.16 10.32 8.87
CA GLY A 340 0.78 10.75 9.09
C GLY A 340 -0.14 10.45 7.90
N ARG A 341 0.33 10.63 6.66
CA ARG A 341 -0.44 10.26 5.45
C ARG A 341 -0.76 8.77 5.41
N GLN A 342 0.22 7.91 5.69
CA GLN A 342 0.05 6.46 5.62
C GLN A 342 -0.80 5.92 6.77
N PHE A 343 -0.56 6.38 7.99
CA PHE A 343 -1.27 5.89 9.18
C PHE A 343 -2.64 6.53 9.34
N ASP A 344 -2.71 7.86 9.44
CA ASP A 344 -3.96 8.55 9.77
C ASP A 344 -4.92 8.63 8.56
N GLY A 345 -4.37 8.86 7.37
CA GLY A 345 -5.15 8.99 6.14
C GLY A 345 -5.40 7.65 5.44
N GLY A 346 -4.33 6.89 5.17
CA GLY A 346 -4.40 5.66 4.37
C GLY A 346 -4.95 4.46 5.15
N MET A 347 -4.27 4.08 6.23
CA MET A 347 -4.65 2.91 7.04
C MET A 347 -5.78 3.21 8.02
N GLU A 348 -5.99 4.50 8.35
CA GLU A 348 -6.88 4.96 9.43
C GLU A 348 -6.63 4.25 10.76
N MET A 349 -5.35 4.02 11.06
CA MET A 349 -4.89 3.39 12.29
C MET A 349 -3.85 4.26 12.96
N ALA A 350 -4.01 4.51 14.25
CA ALA A 350 -3.03 5.28 15.00
C ALA A 350 -1.69 4.50 15.01
N GLN A 351 -0.59 5.19 14.70
CA GLN A 351 0.74 4.58 14.66
C GLN A 351 1.09 3.84 15.96
N ALA A 352 0.72 4.41 17.11
CA ALA A 352 0.97 3.79 18.41
C ALA A 352 0.23 2.46 18.61
N ASP A 353 -0.99 2.32 18.08
CA ASP A 353 -1.76 1.09 18.18
C ASP A 353 -1.17 -0.01 17.29
N VAL A 354 -0.71 0.36 16.09
CA VAL A 354 -0.01 -0.56 15.19
C VAL A 354 1.32 -1.01 15.78
N GLU A 355 2.12 -0.08 16.32
CA GLU A 355 3.37 -0.40 17.03
C GLU A 355 3.11 -1.37 18.18
N LYS A 356 2.09 -1.07 19.01
CA LYS A 356 1.69 -1.95 20.11
C LYS A 356 1.29 -3.34 19.60
N LEU A 357 0.49 -3.42 18.53
CA LEU A 357 0.10 -4.70 17.93
C LEU A 357 1.31 -5.52 17.51
N PHE A 358 2.30 -4.90 16.86
CA PHE A 358 3.54 -5.57 16.49
C PHE A 358 4.33 -6.04 17.71
N ILE A 359 4.51 -5.17 18.72
CA ILE A 359 5.21 -5.51 19.96
C ILE A 359 4.53 -6.70 20.67
N ASP A 360 3.22 -6.66 20.82
CA ASP A 360 2.44 -7.72 21.45
C ASP A 360 2.56 -9.04 20.68
N TYR A 361 2.48 -8.98 19.34
CA TYR A 361 2.62 -10.16 18.49
C TYR A 361 4.02 -10.78 18.58
N VAL A 362 5.08 -9.99 18.39
CA VAL A 362 6.46 -10.51 18.40
C VAL A 362 6.95 -10.91 19.80
N SER A 363 6.35 -10.34 20.85
CA SER A 363 6.67 -10.64 22.25
C SER A 363 5.74 -11.70 22.87
N SER A 364 4.81 -12.27 22.10
CA SER A 364 3.86 -13.27 22.59
C SER A 364 4.57 -14.51 23.13
N PRO A 365 4.19 -15.04 24.32
CA PRO A 365 4.76 -16.29 24.85
C PRO A 365 4.65 -17.47 23.88
N ALA A 366 3.62 -17.48 23.03
CA ALA A 366 3.45 -18.51 22.01
C ALA A 366 4.62 -18.54 21.00
N ILE A 367 5.22 -17.38 20.67
CA ILE A 367 6.39 -17.31 19.79
C ILE A 367 7.61 -17.98 20.44
N GLN A 368 7.77 -17.84 21.76
CA GLN A 368 8.83 -18.52 22.50
C GLN A 368 8.64 -20.05 22.52
N GLU A 369 7.40 -20.51 22.70
CA GLU A 369 7.05 -21.94 22.64
C GLU A 369 7.30 -22.52 21.24
N ILE A 370 6.88 -21.80 20.19
CA ILE A 370 7.14 -22.14 18.80
C ILE A 370 8.66 -22.22 18.55
N GLY A 371 9.43 -21.22 18.97
CA GLY A 371 10.88 -21.22 18.85
C GLY A 371 11.54 -22.41 19.54
N THR A 372 11.08 -22.76 20.75
CA THR A 372 11.55 -23.94 21.48
C THR A 372 11.26 -25.24 20.73
N LEU A 373 10.07 -25.35 20.14
CA LEU A 373 9.69 -26.49 19.31
C LEU A 373 10.51 -26.57 18.02
N ILE A 374 10.74 -25.45 17.34
CA ILE A 374 11.59 -25.38 16.13
C ILE A 374 13.02 -25.82 16.49
N LYS A 375 13.60 -25.27 17.57
CA LYS A 375 14.94 -25.65 18.07
C LYS A 375 15.04 -27.15 18.32
N LYS A 376 14.04 -27.73 18.99
CA LYS A 376 13.97 -29.18 19.24
C LYS A 376 13.90 -30.00 17.93
N ARG A 377 13.11 -29.57 16.95
CA ARG A 377 12.96 -30.26 15.66
C ARG A 377 14.21 -30.18 14.79
N LEU A 378 14.90 -29.04 14.81
CA LEU A 378 16.14 -28.84 14.06
C LEU A 378 17.35 -29.51 14.71
N GLY A 379 17.32 -29.76 16.03
CA GLY A 379 18.44 -30.37 16.75
C GLY A 379 19.66 -29.46 16.90
N ARG A 380 19.49 -28.14 16.71
CA ARG A 380 20.54 -27.11 16.81
C ARG A 380 19.96 -25.82 17.36
N ASP A 381 20.81 -24.89 17.80
CA ASP A 381 20.40 -23.54 18.12
C ASP A 381 19.78 -22.83 16.91
N LEU A 382 18.84 -21.92 17.19
CA LEU A 382 18.17 -21.12 16.17
C LEU A 382 19.15 -20.12 15.55
N ARG A 383 18.99 -19.90 14.27
CA ARG A 383 19.68 -18.91 13.44
C ARG A 383 18.68 -17.84 13.00
N PRO A 384 19.12 -16.63 12.60
CA PRO A 384 18.20 -15.55 12.21
C PRO A 384 17.21 -15.94 11.12
N PHE A 385 17.62 -16.77 10.16
CA PHE A 385 16.75 -17.25 9.08
C PHE A 385 15.70 -18.29 9.50
N ASP A 386 15.73 -18.80 10.75
CA ASP A 386 14.72 -19.75 11.25
C ASP A 386 13.35 -19.15 11.50
N ILE A 387 13.21 -17.83 11.38
CA ILE A 387 11.90 -17.18 11.23
C ILE A 387 11.10 -17.73 10.04
N TRP A 388 11.77 -18.33 9.05
CA TRP A 388 11.14 -18.94 7.88
C TRP A 388 11.01 -20.47 7.95
N TYR A 389 11.15 -21.08 9.13
CA TYR A 389 10.95 -22.52 9.30
C TYR A 389 9.60 -22.99 8.76
N ASN A 390 9.60 -23.99 7.88
CA ASN A 390 8.42 -24.47 7.17
C ASN A 390 7.86 -25.81 7.67
N GLY A 391 8.30 -26.32 8.83
CA GLY A 391 7.86 -27.64 9.32
C GLY A 391 6.46 -27.69 9.94
N PHE A 392 5.65 -26.64 9.81
CA PHE A 392 4.27 -26.58 10.33
C PHE A 392 3.18 -26.77 9.27
N VAL A 393 3.54 -26.93 7.98
CA VAL A 393 2.56 -27.18 6.92
C VAL A 393 2.06 -28.63 6.93
N SER A 394 0.74 -28.79 7.05
CA SER A 394 0.05 -30.08 6.91
C SER A 394 -0.14 -30.43 5.43
N ARG A 395 0.88 -30.95 4.75
CA ARG A 395 0.73 -31.51 3.38
C ARG A 395 0.64 -33.03 3.34
N ASN A 396 0.18 -33.64 4.43
CA ASN A 396 -0.20 -35.06 4.43
C ASN A 396 -1.73 -35.13 4.38
N GLY A 397 -2.34 -35.30 3.20
CA GLY A 397 -3.75 -35.71 3.18
C GLY A 397 -4.51 -35.74 1.85
N LEU A 398 -4.25 -34.85 0.89
CA LEU A 398 -5.06 -34.80 -0.33
C LEU A 398 -4.19 -34.84 -1.59
N ASN A 399 -4.50 -35.77 -2.49
CA ASN A 399 -3.84 -35.91 -3.77
C ASN A 399 -4.32 -34.81 -4.73
N GLU A 400 -3.41 -33.97 -5.19
CA GLU A 400 -3.72 -32.86 -6.11
C GLU A 400 -4.37 -33.35 -7.41
N ASP A 401 -3.94 -34.51 -7.93
CA ASP A 401 -4.53 -35.10 -9.15
C ASP A 401 -6.00 -35.49 -8.97
N GLU A 402 -6.40 -35.87 -7.75
CA GLU A 402 -7.80 -36.19 -7.44
C GLU A 402 -8.64 -34.92 -7.34
N LEU A 403 -8.09 -33.89 -6.69
CA LEU A 403 -8.73 -32.57 -6.60
C LEU A 403 -8.91 -31.95 -7.98
N ASP A 404 -7.89 -32.05 -8.83
CA ASP A 404 -7.89 -31.64 -10.23
C ASP A 404 -9.04 -32.28 -11.03
N LYS A 405 -9.24 -33.60 -10.87
CA LYS A 405 -10.36 -34.31 -11.53
C LYS A 405 -11.71 -33.81 -11.04
N ILE A 406 -11.85 -33.54 -9.75
CA ILE A 406 -13.09 -33.03 -9.15
C ILE A 406 -13.39 -31.62 -9.66
N THR A 407 -12.41 -30.71 -9.61
CA THR A 407 -12.63 -29.31 -10.00
C THR A 407 -12.86 -29.17 -11.51
N ARG A 408 -12.15 -29.92 -12.36
CA ARG A 408 -12.38 -29.91 -13.82
C ARG A 408 -13.79 -30.37 -14.17
N LYS A 409 -14.30 -31.39 -13.45
CA LYS A 409 -15.65 -31.90 -13.64
C LYS A 409 -16.72 -30.90 -13.20
N LEU A 410 -16.51 -30.20 -12.09
CA LEU A 410 -17.46 -29.20 -11.57
C LEU A 410 -17.45 -27.91 -12.40
N TYR A 411 -16.27 -27.49 -12.86
CA TYR A 411 -16.03 -26.19 -13.49
C TYR A 411 -15.25 -26.36 -14.81
N PRO A 412 -15.91 -26.89 -15.86
CA PRO A 412 -15.30 -27.05 -17.17
C PRO A 412 -14.98 -25.71 -17.87
N ASP A 413 -15.67 -24.63 -17.50
CA ASP A 413 -15.48 -23.29 -18.04
C ASP A 413 -15.88 -22.20 -17.01
N ASN A 414 -15.69 -20.93 -17.38
CA ASN A 414 -16.04 -19.79 -16.52
C ASN A 414 -17.55 -19.65 -16.33
N VAL A 415 -18.36 -20.08 -17.31
CA VAL A 415 -19.83 -20.03 -17.24
C VAL A 415 -20.34 -21.00 -16.16
N ALA A 416 -19.77 -22.20 -16.08
CA ALA A 416 -20.09 -23.20 -15.07
C ALA A 416 -19.68 -22.74 -13.68
N PHE A 417 -18.51 -22.10 -13.54
CA PHE A 417 -18.08 -21.53 -12.26
C PHE A 417 -18.98 -20.36 -11.83
N ASN A 418 -19.35 -19.46 -12.75
CA ASN A 418 -20.27 -18.35 -12.49
C ASN A 418 -21.62 -18.86 -11.94
N LYS A 419 -22.22 -19.85 -12.61
CA LYS A 419 -23.48 -20.48 -12.16
C LYS A 419 -23.37 -21.14 -10.79
N ALA A 420 -22.17 -21.51 -10.34
CA ALA A 420 -21.94 -22.18 -9.07
C ALA A 420 -21.79 -21.21 -7.89
N LEU A 421 -21.52 -19.92 -8.12
CA LEU A 421 -21.17 -18.94 -7.08
C LEU A 421 -22.20 -18.89 -5.94
N ALA A 422 -23.49 -18.78 -6.27
CA ALA A 422 -24.54 -18.77 -5.27
C ALA A 422 -24.59 -20.08 -4.45
N GLY A 423 -24.33 -21.22 -5.10
CA GLY A 423 -24.26 -22.52 -4.42
C GLY A 423 -23.07 -22.64 -3.47
N LEU A 424 -21.93 -22.01 -3.80
CA LEU A 424 -20.77 -21.93 -2.92
C LEU A 424 -21.07 -21.10 -1.67
N LEU A 425 -21.69 -19.93 -1.83
CA LEU A 425 -22.10 -19.08 -0.69
C LEU A 425 -23.08 -19.80 0.24
N LYS A 426 -24.06 -20.51 -0.31
CA LYS A 426 -25.01 -21.32 0.47
C LYS A 426 -24.29 -22.38 1.32
N LYS A 427 -23.24 -23.02 0.78
CA LYS A 427 -22.40 -23.98 1.54
C LYS A 427 -21.58 -23.32 2.64
N LEU A 428 -21.20 -22.04 2.47
CA LEU A 428 -20.51 -21.24 3.48
C LEU A 428 -21.45 -20.68 4.57
N GLY A 429 -22.76 -20.92 4.47
CA GLY A 429 -23.74 -20.54 5.48
C GLY A 429 -24.54 -19.27 5.17
N PHE A 430 -24.39 -18.69 3.97
CA PHE A 430 -25.27 -17.60 3.54
C PHE A 430 -26.69 -18.12 3.29
N ASN A 431 -27.70 -17.32 3.66
CA ASN A 431 -29.07 -17.62 3.28
C ASN A 431 -29.25 -17.52 1.75
N ALA A 432 -30.30 -18.16 1.22
CA ALA A 432 -30.45 -18.30 -0.22
C ALA A 432 -30.60 -16.95 -0.94
N GLU A 433 -31.42 -16.04 -0.39
CA GLU A 433 -31.68 -14.72 -0.97
C GLU A 433 -30.39 -13.88 -1.08
N LYS A 434 -29.60 -13.79 -0.02
CA LYS A 434 -28.33 -13.06 -0.02
C LYS A 434 -27.30 -13.70 -0.94
N ALA A 435 -27.21 -15.03 -0.95
CA ALA A 435 -26.30 -15.75 -1.83
C ALA A 435 -26.63 -15.51 -3.31
N ASP A 436 -27.91 -15.52 -3.67
CA ASP A 436 -28.37 -15.28 -5.03
C ASP A 436 -28.18 -13.80 -5.42
N TYR A 437 -28.46 -12.86 -4.51
CA TYR A 437 -28.20 -11.43 -4.72
C TYR A 437 -26.72 -11.15 -4.98
N ILE A 438 -25.83 -11.56 -4.07
CA ILE A 438 -24.38 -11.31 -4.19
C ILE A 438 -23.84 -11.94 -5.47
N ALA A 439 -24.19 -13.19 -5.75
CA ALA A 439 -23.73 -13.87 -6.96
C ALA A 439 -24.23 -13.19 -8.24
N SER A 440 -25.39 -12.53 -8.23
CA SER A 440 -25.91 -11.82 -9.41
C SER A 440 -25.11 -10.57 -9.79
N TYR A 441 -24.30 -10.04 -8.85
CA TYR A 441 -23.42 -8.89 -9.06
C TYR A 441 -21.95 -9.29 -9.23
N ILE A 442 -21.67 -10.56 -9.52
CA ILE A 442 -20.31 -11.06 -9.77
C ILE A 442 -20.27 -11.79 -11.12
N ALA A 443 -19.41 -11.31 -12.02
CA ALA A 443 -19.11 -11.95 -13.29
C ALA A 443 -17.80 -12.74 -13.19
N VAL A 444 -17.75 -13.94 -13.80
CA VAL A 444 -16.52 -14.73 -13.92
C VAL A 444 -15.93 -14.55 -15.30
N ASP A 445 -14.80 -13.85 -15.35
CA ASP A 445 -14.08 -13.53 -16.58
C ASP A 445 -12.88 -14.45 -16.78
N PRO A 446 -12.62 -14.90 -18.02
CA PRO A 446 -11.44 -15.70 -18.32
C PRO A 446 -10.18 -14.84 -18.28
N ALA A 447 -9.16 -15.27 -17.53
CA ALA A 447 -7.87 -14.58 -17.43
C ALA A 447 -6.78 -15.24 -18.29
N ARG A 448 -5.92 -14.41 -18.92
CA ARG A 448 -4.63 -14.87 -19.46
C ARG A 448 -3.60 -15.16 -18.36
N GLY A 449 -3.56 -14.27 -17.35
CA GLY A 449 -2.61 -14.29 -16.23
C GLY A 449 -3.04 -15.19 -15.07
N SER A 450 -2.56 -14.88 -13.87
CA SER A 450 -2.94 -15.60 -12.63
C SER A 450 -4.41 -15.43 -12.25
N GLY A 451 -5.07 -14.38 -12.73
CA GLY A 451 -6.38 -13.95 -12.23
C GLY A 451 -6.25 -12.91 -11.11
N HIS A 452 -7.32 -12.14 -10.89
CA HIS A 452 -7.47 -11.16 -9.81
C HIS A 452 -8.93 -10.67 -9.74
N ALA A 453 -9.44 -10.46 -8.54
CA ALA A 453 -10.69 -9.78 -8.28
C ALA A 453 -10.62 -8.31 -8.71
N TRP A 454 -11.68 -7.82 -9.33
CA TRP A 454 -11.83 -6.39 -9.65
C TRP A 454 -13.24 -5.95 -9.27
N GLY A 455 -13.36 -5.14 -8.22
CA GLY A 455 -14.67 -4.69 -7.73
C GLY A 455 -15.38 -3.72 -8.68
N SER A 456 -16.71 -3.71 -8.63
CA SER A 456 -17.52 -2.64 -9.20
C SER A 456 -17.29 -1.33 -8.44
N ALA A 457 -17.35 -0.18 -9.13
CA ALA A 457 -17.29 1.14 -8.50
C ALA A 457 -18.66 1.87 -8.44
N MET A 458 -19.76 1.18 -8.80
CA MET A 458 -21.14 1.66 -8.70
C MET A 458 -22.12 0.49 -8.53
N LYS A 459 -23.31 0.74 -7.99
CA LYS A 459 -24.32 -0.30 -7.70
C LYS A 459 -24.97 -0.92 -8.94
N ASN A 460 -24.89 -0.25 -10.09
CA ASN A 460 -25.47 -0.75 -11.35
C ASN A 460 -24.44 -1.48 -12.23
N ASP A 461 -23.30 -1.88 -11.67
CA ASP A 461 -22.26 -2.65 -12.34
C ASP A 461 -22.03 -3.99 -11.62
N VAL A 462 -21.16 -4.83 -12.16
CA VAL A 462 -20.76 -6.10 -11.56
C VAL A 462 -19.29 -6.09 -11.15
N SER A 463 -18.97 -6.82 -10.08
CA SER A 463 -17.59 -7.17 -9.75
C SER A 463 -17.09 -8.26 -10.70
N HIS A 464 -15.84 -8.17 -11.13
CA HIS A 464 -15.22 -9.08 -12.08
C HIS A 464 -14.24 -10.02 -11.37
N LEU A 465 -14.62 -11.28 -11.25
CA LEU A 465 -13.78 -12.38 -10.82
C LEU A 465 -12.99 -12.88 -12.03
N ARG A 466 -11.73 -12.46 -12.15
CA ARG A 466 -10.87 -12.97 -13.23
C ARG A 466 -10.11 -14.19 -12.76
N THR A 467 -10.25 -15.30 -13.48
CA THR A 467 -9.51 -16.52 -13.16
C THR A 467 -9.14 -17.28 -14.43
N ARG A 468 -8.02 -18.00 -14.38
CA ARG A 468 -7.56 -18.82 -15.49
C ARG A 468 -8.24 -20.18 -15.45
N ILE A 469 -8.94 -20.52 -16.52
CA ILE A 469 -9.54 -21.83 -16.74
C ILE A 469 -8.96 -22.39 -18.04
N ALA A 470 -8.31 -23.54 -17.95
CA ALA A 470 -7.71 -24.20 -19.11
C ALA A 470 -8.80 -24.83 -19.99
N GLY A 471 -8.44 -25.21 -21.22
CA GLY A 471 -9.39 -25.81 -22.16
C GLY A 471 -9.96 -27.16 -21.71
N ASP A 472 -9.32 -27.82 -20.74
CA ASP A 472 -9.75 -29.06 -20.08
C ASP A 472 -10.47 -28.82 -18.73
N GLY A 473 -10.78 -27.56 -18.40
CA GLY A 473 -11.46 -27.15 -17.18
C GLY A 473 -10.54 -26.60 -16.09
N MET A 474 -11.14 -26.19 -14.97
CA MET A 474 -10.42 -25.59 -13.86
C MET A 474 -9.73 -26.67 -13.01
N ASN A 475 -8.41 -26.63 -12.91
CA ASN A 475 -7.65 -27.50 -12.01
C ASN A 475 -7.71 -27.00 -10.55
N TYR A 476 -7.20 -27.77 -9.59
CA TYR A 476 -7.33 -27.44 -8.16
C TYR A 476 -6.62 -26.14 -7.80
N LYS A 477 -5.44 -25.90 -8.38
CA LYS A 477 -4.72 -24.63 -8.21
C LYS A 477 -5.54 -23.45 -8.71
N GLY A 478 -6.13 -23.55 -9.90
CA GLY A 478 -7.01 -22.54 -10.48
C GLY A 478 -8.26 -22.31 -9.63
N TYR A 479 -8.82 -23.37 -9.05
CA TYR A 479 -9.94 -23.27 -8.10
C TYR A 479 -9.58 -22.55 -6.81
N ASN A 480 -8.42 -22.84 -6.22
CA ASN A 480 -7.95 -22.16 -5.01
C ASN A 480 -7.83 -20.64 -5.24
N ILE A 481 -7.22 -20.25 -6.37
CA ILE A 481 -7.14 -18.84 -6.77
C ILE A 481 -8.54 -18.26 -7.00
N ALA A 482 -9.39 -18.96 -7.77
CA ALA A 482 -10.74 -18.48 -8.06
C ALA A 482 -11.59 -18.25 -6.80
N VAL A 483 -11.46 -19.10 -5.78
CA VAL A 483 -12.17 -18.94 -4.50
C VAL A 483 -11.57 -17.82 -3.66
N HIS A 484 -10.26 -17.59 -3.71
CA HIS A 484 -9.63 -16.41 -3.10
C HIS A 484 -10.19 -15.12 -3.70
N GLU A 485 -10.16 -14.99 -5.03
CA GLU A 485 -10.71 -13.82 -5.73
C GLU A 485 -12.23 -13.69 -5.51
N PHE A 486 -12.95 -14.80 -5.44
CA PHE A 486 -14.38 -14.77 -5.11
C PHE A 486 -14.65 -14.15 -3.74
N GLY A 487 -13.81 -14.42 -2.74
CA GLY A 487 -13.90 -13.80 -1.43
C GLY A 487 -13.82 -12.28 -1.50
N HIS A 488 -12.85 -11.74 -2.24
CA HIS A 488 -12.73 -10.30 -2.49
C HIS A 488 -13.97 -9.74 -3.18
N ASN A 489 -14.48 -10.38 -4.23
CA ASN A 489 -15.66 -9.87 -4.93
C ASN A 489 -16.93 -9.92 -4.06
N VAL A 490 -17.07 -10.92 -3.18
CA VAL A 490 -18.16 -10.98 -2.21
C VAL A 490 -18.11 -9.81 -1.24
N GLU A 491 -16.92 -9.50 -0.70
CA GLU A 491 -16.71 -8.33 0.14
C GLU A 491 -17.05 -7.04 -0.63
N GLN A 492 -16.43 -6.82 -1.79
CA GLN A 492 -16.64 -5.63 -2.63
C GLN A 492 -18.11 -5.41 -2.99
N THR A 493 -18.84 -6.48 -3.32
CA THR A 493 -20.28 -6.40 -3.60
C THR A 493 -21.07 -6.04 -2.34
N ILE A 494 -20.74 -6.61 -1.17
CA ILE A 494 -21.40 -6.25 0.08
C ILE A 494 -21.12 -4.79 0.44
N SER A 495 -19.86 -4.37 0.38
CA SER A 495 -19.44 -3.02 0.77
C SER A 495 -19.82 -1.95 -0.24
N MET A 496 -20.24 -2.30 -1.45
CA MET A 496 -20.87 -1.38 -2.42
C MET A 496 -22.40 -1.33 -2.28
N HIS A 497 -23.06 -2.48 -2.08
CA HIS A 497 -24.53 -2.57 -2.16
C HIS A 497 -25.24 -2.41 -0.82
N PHE A 498 -24.63 -2.85 0.28
CA PHE A 498 -25.27 -2.90 1.60
C PHE A 498 -24.88 -1.73 2.51
N VAL A 499 -24.37 -0.66 1.91
CA VAL A 499 -24.06 0.60 2.58
C VAL A 499 -25.15 1.65 2.33
N ASP A 500 -25.41 2.47 3.33
CA ASP A 500 -26.52 3.43 3.33
C ASP A 500 -26.36 4.55 2.28
N ASN A 501 -25.13 4.88 1.90
CA ASN A 501 -24.81 5.88 0.89
C ASN A 501 -23.48 5.54 0.20
N TYR A 502 -23.27 6.10 -1.00
CA TYR A 502 -22.12 5.76 -1.85
C TYR A 502 -20.78 6.16 -1.21
N MET A 503 -20.75 7.24 -0.42
CA MET A 503 -19.51 7.65 0.27
C MET A 503 -19.02 6.64 1.33
N LEU A 504 -19.84 5.65 1.69
CA LEU A 504 -19.46 4.55 2.58
C LEU A 504 -19.03 3.28 1.82
N GLN A 505 -18.94 3.33 0.50
CA GLN A 505 -18.49 2.19 -0.28
C GLN A 505 -17.09 1.72 0.17
N GLY A 506 -16.91 0.41 0.28
CA GLY A 506 -15.69 -0.20 0.83
C GLY A 506 -15.68 -0.35 2.36
N VAL A 507 -16.81 -0.14 3.05
CA VAL A 507 -16.96 -0.43 4.49
C VAL A 507 -17.95 -1.58 4.71
N PRO A 508 -17.66 -2.57 5.60
CA PRO A 508 -16.36 -2.80 6.23
C PRO A 508 -15.33 -3.32 5.21
N ASN A 509 -14.07 -2.89 5.37
CA ASN A 509 -12.91 -3.46 4.69
C ASN A 509 -12.22 -4.45 5.65
#